data_AF-A0A2G5VBH5-F1
#
_entry.id   AF-A0A2G5VBH5-F1
#
_cell.length_a   1.000
_cell.length_b   1.000
_cell.length_c   1.000
_cell.angle_alpha   90.00
_cell.angle_beta   90.00
_cell.angle_gamma   90.00
#
_symmetry.space_group_name_H-M   'P 1'
#
loop_
_entity.id
_entity.type
_entity.pdbx_description
1 polymer ?
#
loop_
_entity_poly.entity_id
_entity_poly.type
_entity_poly.pdbx_seq_one_letter_code
_entity_poly.pdbx_strand_id
1 'polypeptide(L)' 'MKDEYLNDGKLEMENHVKVKEIIGFPREKLRSFGEEMKQYSDVVLKVENRKFYVSKLYLSSQSPYFATLFLGKFQESE' A
#
# COMPACT_ATOMS: atom_id res chain seq x y z
N MET A 1 -52.72 11.93 -8.23
CA MET A 1 -51.40 11.28 -8.44
C MET A 1 -50.21 12.16 -8.11
N LYS A 2 -50.24 13.50 -8.27
CA LYS A 2 -49.08 14.36 -7.94
C LYS A 2 -48.94 14.68 -6.44
N ASP A 3 -50.03 14.61 -5.68
CA ASP A 3 -50.06 15.12 -4.29
C ASP A 3 -49.86 14.04 -3.22
N GLU A 4 -49.77 12.75 -3.58
CA GLU A 4 -49.62 11.65 -2.60
C GLU A 4 -48.22 11.55 -1.98
N TYR A 5 -47.22 12.19 -2.59
CA TYR A 5 -45.82 12.12 -2.18
C TYR A 5 -45.28 13.45 -1.67
N LEU A 6 -46.13 14.47 -1.57
CA LEU A 6 -45.79 15.81 -1.11
C LEU A 6 -46.37 16.04 0.29
N ASN A 7 -45.52 16.40 1.24
CA ASN A 7 -45.94 16.86 2.56
C ASN A 7 -45.74 18.37 2.63
N ASP A 8 -46.83 19.14 2.67
CA ASP A 8 -46.81 20.62 2.66
C ASP A 8 -45.99 21.21 1.48
N GLY A 9 -46.18 20.65 0.28
CA GLY A 9 -45.44 21.06 -0.92
C GLY A 9 -43.95 20.67 -0.92
N LYS A 10 -43.46 19.95 0.09
CA LYS A 10 -42.09 19.45 0.18
C LYS A 10 -42.03 17.96 -0.14
N LEU A 11 -41.01 17.59 -0.90
CA LEU A 11 -40.67 16.21 -1.21
C LEU A 11 -39.42 15.83 -0.42
N GLU A 12 -39.55 14.88 0.50
CA GLU A 12 -38.42 14.28 1.19
C GLU A 12 -37.97 13.04 0.43
N MET A 13 -36.68 12.97 0.09
CA MET A 13 -36.07 11.81 -0.54
C MET A 13 -34.82 11.40 0.22
N GLU A 14 -34.74 10.11 0.56
CA GLU A 14 -33.56 9.52 1.17
C GLU A 14 -32.81 8.69 0.13
N ASN A 15 -31.52 8.99 -0.05
CA ASN A 15 -30.66 8.24 -0.97
C ASN A 15 -29.54 7.56 -0.19
N HIS A 16 -29.47 6.24 -0.32
CA HIS A 16 -28.42 5.43 0.27
C HIS A 16 -27.30 5.22 -0.76
N VAL A 17 -26.15 5.85 -0.53
CA VAL A 17 -24.98 5.69 -1.40
C VAL A 17 -23.93 4.82 -0.70
N LYS A 18 -23.39 3.84 -1.42
CA LYS A 18 -22.30 2.98 -0.95
C LYS A 18 -21.08 3.13 -1.85
N VAL A 19 -19.97 3.59 -1.29
CA VAL A 19 -18.67 3.57 -1.96
C VAL A 19 -18.22 2.11 -2.07
N LYS A 20 -18.08 1.61 -3.29
CA LYS A 20 -17.73 0.19 -3.55
C LYS A 20 -16.24 -0.07 -3.43
N GLU A 21 -15.43 0.87 -3.91
CA GLU A 21 -13.99 0.78 -3.92
C GLU A 21 -13.41 2.18 -3.94
N ILE A 22 -12.23 2.31 -3.35
CA ILE A 22 -11.46 3.53 -3.32
C ILE A 22 -10.09 3.18 -3.89
N ILE A 23 -9.86 3.60 -5.13
CA ILE A 23 -8.62 3.34 -5.84
C ILE A 23 -7.77 4.61 -5.77
N GLY A 24 -6.55 4.48 -5.26
CA GLY A 24 -5.55 5.54 -5.40
C GLY A 24 -5.69 6.73 -4.47
N PHE A 25 -6.24 6.59 -3.25
CA PHE A 25 -5.88 7.59 -2.22
C PHE A 25 -4.37 7.51 -1.99
N PRO A 26 -3.62 8.58 -2.31
CA PRO A 26 -2.19 8.57 -2.10
C PRO A 26 -1.98 8.57 -0.59
N ARG A 27 -1.68 7.40 -0.03
CA ARG A 27 -1.08 7.34 1.29
C ARG A 27 0.25 8.06 1.18
N GLU A 28 0.54 8.92 2.15
CA GLU A 28 1.88 9.48 2.27
C GLU A 28 2.88 8.33 2.19
N LYS A 29 3.92 8.51 1.37
CA LYS A 29 5.01 7.54 1.33
C LYS A 29 5.71 7.59 2.67
N LEU A 30 5.33 6.67 3.56
CA LEU A 30 5.90 6.55 4.90
C LEU A 30 7.41 6.24 4.88
N ARG A 31 7.90 5.74 3.74
CA ARG A 31 9.30 5.37 3.54
C ARG A 31 9.71 5.52 2.08
N SER A 32 10.94 5.95 1.88
CA SER A 32 11.58 5.96 0.57
C SER A 32 12.53 4.77 0.42
N PHE A 33 12.62 4.26 -0.81
CA PHE A 33 13.45 3.10 -1.18
C PHE A 33 14.22 3.37 -2.49
N GLY A 34 14.32 4.64 -2.89
CA GLY A 34 14.99 5.05 -4.11
C GLY A 34 16.51 5.15 -3.94
N GLU A 35 17.17 5.72 -4.93
CA GLU A 35 18.64 5.82 -4.97
C GLU A 35 19.22 6.64 -3.81
N GLU A 36 18.45 7.57 -3.24
CA GLU A 36 18.83 8.34 -2.06
C GLU A 36 19.15 7.46 -0.84
N MET A 37 18.59 6.24 -0.79
CA MET A 37 18.81 5.28 0.29
C MET A 37 20.03 4.38 0.07
N LYS A 38 20.73 4.48 -1.07
CA LYS A 38 21.82 3.58 -1.45
C LYS A 38 22.93 3.50 -0.41
N GLN A 39 23.29 4.62 0.22
CA GLN A 39 24.34 4.66 1.25
C GLN A 39 23.95 3.91 2.55
N TYR A 40 22.66 3.71 2.79
CA TYR A 40 22.11 3.04 3.97
C TYR A 40 21.62 1.61 3.67
N SER A 41 21.87 1.14 2.46
CA SER A 41 21.36 -0.13 1.96
C SER A 41 22.49 -1.11 1.72
N ASP A 42 22.28 -2.35 2.13
CA ASP A 42 23.21 -3.48 1.97
C ASP A 42 22.70 -4.49 0.92
N VAL A 43 21.50 -4.28 0.37
CA VAL A 43 20.92 -5.07 -0.72
C VAL A 43 20.03 -4.21 -1.63
N VAL A 44 19.93 -4.61 -2.90
CA VAL A 44 19.02 -4.00 -3.88
C VAL A 44 18.05 -5.06 -4.37
N LEU A 45 16.76 -4.84 -4.15
CA LEU A 45 15.70 -5.68 -4.71
C LEU A 45 15.30 -5.15 -6.08
N LYS A 46 15.39 -6.01 -7.09
CA LYS A 46 14.90 -5.72 -8.44
C LYS A 46 13.55 -6.39 -8.61
N VAL A 47 12.49 -5.59 -8.74
CA VAL A 47 11.15 -6.07 -9.06
C VAL A 47 10.78 -5.47 -10.41
N GLU A 48 10.63 -6.34 -11.41
CA GLU A 48 10.48 -5.94 -12.82
C GLU A 48 11.62 -4.99 -13.24
N ASN A 49 11.28 -3.75 -13.62
CA ASN A 49 12.21 -2.71 -14.05
C ASN A 49 12.52 -1.68 -12.95
N ARG A 50 12.14 -1.95 -11.69
CA ARG A 50 12.36 -1.03 -10.56
C ARG A 50 13.37 -1.62 -9.57
N LYS A 51 14.20 -0.75 -9.02
CA LYS A 51 15.19 -1.06 -7.98
C LYS A 51 14.76 -0.45 -6.65
N PHE A 52 14.89 -1.22 -5.59
CA PHE A 52 14.60 -0.82 -4.22
C PHE A 52 15.85 -1.02 -3.37
N TYR A 53 16.35 0.06 -2.78
CA TYR A 53 17.52 0.06 -1.91
C TYR A 53 17.04 -0.12 -0.47
N VAL A 54 17.41 -1.25 0.16
CA VAL A 54 16.92 -1.64 1.48
C VAL A 54 18.04 -2.22 2.36
N SER A 55 17.82 -2.27 3.67
CA SER A 55 18.65 -3.01 4.61
C SER A 55 18.10 -4.43 4.81
N LYS A 56 18.94 -5.46 4.68
CA LYS A 56 18.63 -6.88 4.87
C LYS A 56 18.03 -7.11 6.24
N LEU A 57 18.72 -6.70 7.30
CA LEU A 57 18.26 -6.88 8.68
C LEU A 57 16.91 -6.21 8.94
N TYR A 58 16.71 -5.00 8.42
CA TYR A 58 15.44 -4.29 8.58
C TYR A 58 14.30 -5.07 7.91
N LEU A 59 14.48 -5.50 6.67
CA LEU A 59 13.43 -6.19 5.93
C LEU A 59 13.17 -7.60 6.48
N SER A 60 14.22 -8.31 6.92
CA SER A 60 14.12 -9.58 7.64
C SER A 60 13.32 -9.43 8.94
N SER A 61 13.51 -8.35 9.70
CA SER A 61 12.77 -8.14 10.96
C SER A 61 11.25 -8.00 10.76
N GLN A 62 10.82 -7.60 9.57
CA GLN A 62 9.41 -7.35 9.24
C GLN A 62 8.78 -8.46 8.39
N SER A 63 9.57 -9.42 7.90
CA SER A 63 9.08 -10.44 6.98
C SER A 63 9.82 -11.76 7.19
N PRO A 64 9.12 -12.82 7.61
CA PRO A 64 9.71 -14.15 7.74
C PRO A 64 10.33 -14.64 6.43
N TYR A 65 9.72 -14.31 5.29
CA TYR A 65 10.25 -14.65 3.97
C TYR A 65 11.63 -14.02 3.75
N PHE A 66 11.78 -12.71 3.97
CA PHE A 66 13.07 -12.03 3.82
C PHE A 66 14.07 -12.40 4.93
N ALA A 67 13.60 -12.79 6.12
CA ALA A 67 14.46 -13.38 7.15
C ALA A 67 15.09 -14.68 6.67
N THR A 68 14.27 -15.58 6.11
CA THR A 68 14.76 -16.83 5.53
C THR A 68 15.65 -16.58 4.32
N LEU A 69 15.27 -15.67 3.42
CA LEU A 69 16.04 -15.37 2.21
C LEU A 69 17.43 -14.81 2.50
N PHE A 70 17.54 -13.84 3.42
CA PHE A 70 18.81 -13.15 3.68
C PHE A 70 19.65 -13.74 4.80
N LEU A 71 19.03 -14.41 5.78
CA LEU A 71 19.70 -14.92 6.99
C LEU A 71 19.65 -16.44 7.10
N GLY A 72 18.86 -17.11 6.26
CA GLY A 72 18.82 -18.57 6.17
C GLY A 72 20.08 -19.14 5.51
N LYS A 73 20.20 -20.47 5.51
CA LYS A 73 21.30 -21.19 4.84
C LYS A 73 20.94 -21.46 3.36
N PHE A 74 20.83 -20.41 2.56
CA PHE A 74 20.59 -20.48 1.12
C PHE A 74 21.76 -19.81 0.39
N GLN A 75 21.99 -20.13 -0.89
CA GLN A 75 23.09 -19.49 -1.63
C GLN A 75 22.88 -17.97 -1.78
N GLU A 76 21.63 -17.51 -1.69
CA GLU A 76 21.26 -16.10 -1.76
C GLU A 76 21.54 -15.30 -0.47
N SER A 77 21.96 -15.96 0.62
CA SER A 77 22.34 -15.29 1.88
C SER A 77 23.82 -14.89 1.97
N GLU A 78 24.66 -15.41 1.08
CA GLU A 78 26.09 -15.04 0.93
C GLU A 78 26.32 -13.88 -0.05
#